data_AF-A0A949F4X6-F1
#
_entry.id   AF-A0A949F4X6-F1
#
_cell.length_a   1.000
_cell.length_b   1.000
_cell.length_c   1.000
_cell.angle_alpha   90.00
_cell.angle_beta   90.00
_cell.angle_gamma   90.00
#
_symmetry.space_group_name_H-M   'P 1'
#
loop_
_entity.id
_entity.type
_entity.pdbx_description
1 polymer ?
#
loop_
_entity_poly.entity_id
_entity_poly.type
_entity_poly.pdbx_seq_one_letter_code
_entity_poly.pdbx_strand_id
1 'polypeptide(L)'
;MLTCWRLKRILYEYAMGEADASESKIIERHIAGCPGCSRKVQEIQLITESTAQEEKPFLSESFWRRFDERLSLRLSQEALATGEPLNLFQHILSFPRISVAVAVSVCLLLAAISIPLQNYLSTPSELALNEQGIVETALLMDQAGELNLGEDEDAYIDEFLLEMALEQV
;
A
#
# COMPACT_ATOMS: atom_id res chain seq x y z
N MET A 1 -21.95 -2.46 -21.02
CA MET A 1 -22.50 -1.78 -19.83
C MET A 1 -21.54 -1.99 -18.67
N LEU A 2 -20.90 -0.92 -18.18
CA LEU A 2 -19.99 -1.03 -17.03
C LEU A 2 -20.79 -1.36 -15.77
N THR A 3 -20.30 -2.32 -15.00
CA THR A 3 -20.92 -2.72 -13.74
C THR A 3 -20.52 -1.74 -12.63
N CYS A 4 -21.48 -1.26 -11.85
CA CYS A 4 -21.25 -0.25 -10.81
C CYS A 4 -20.15 -0.61 -9.80
N TRP A 5 -19.91 -1.91 -9.55
CA TRP A 5 -18.89 -2.36 -8.60
C TRP A 5 -17.46 -2.11 -9.10
N ARG A 6 -17.22 -2.19 -10.42
CA ARG A 6 -15.88 -1.96 -10.99
C ARG A 6 -15.45 -0.49 -10.92
N LEU A 7 -16.43 0.41 -11.01
CA LEU A 7 -16.20 1.86 -10.92
C LEU A 7 -16.08 2.36 -9.47
N LYS A 8 -16.24 1.49 -8.46
CA LYS A 8 -16.33 1.94 -7.07
C LYS A 8 -15.08 2.69 -6.61
N ARG A 9 -13.86 2.24 -6.96
CA ARG A 9 -12.61 2.91 -6.59
C ARG A 9 -12.48 4.27 -7.28
N ILE A 10 -12.58 4.29 -8.60
CA ILE A 10 -12.41 5.49 -9.43
C ILE A 10 -13.49 6.55 -9.13
N LEU A 11 -14.67 6.13 -8.67
CA LEU A 11 -15.74 7.04 -8.26
C LEU A 11 -15.37 7.87 -7.01
N TYR A 12 -14.51 7.36 -6.11
CA TYR A 12 -13.96 8.15 -5.00
C TYR A 12 -12.95 9.18 -5.49
N GLU A 13 -11.99 8.76 -6.30
CA GLU A 13 -10.98 9.65 -6.90
C GLU A 13 -11.66 10.79 -7.68
N TYR A 14 -12.67 10.47 -8.49
CA TYR A 14 -13.47 11.47 -9.19
C TYR A 14 -14.20 12.44 -8.26
N ALA A 15 -14.83 11.93 -7.19
CA ALA A 15 -15.52 12.77 -6.24
C ALA A 15 -14.58 13.71 -5.45
N MET A 16 -13.31 13.31 -5.27
CA MET A 16 -12.25 14.10 -4.64
C MET A 16 -11.50 15.02 -5.62
N GLY A 17 -11.74 14.90 -6.92
CA GLY A 17 -11.03 15.65 -7.95
C GLY A 17 -9.63 15.11 -8.27
N GLU A 18 -9.36 13.84 -7.94
CA GLU A 18 -8.09 13.14 -8.13
C GLU A 18 -8.08 12.25 -9.39
N ALA A 19 -9.25 11.97 -9.98
CA ALA A 19 -9.34 11.19 -11.21
C ALA A 19 -8.76 11.94 -12.42
N ASP A 20 -8.12 11.22 -13.33
CA ASP A 20 -7.57 11.84 -14.53
C ASP A 20 -8.66 12.25 -15.55
N ALA A 21 -8.25 12.93 -16.63
CA ALA A 21 -9.19 13.43 -17.64
C ALA A 21 -9.88 12.31 -18.44
N SER A 22 -9.27 11.14 -18.56
CA SER A 22 -9.83 9.98 -19.25
C SER A 22 -10.86 9.27 -18.36
N GLU A 23 -10.51 9.02 -17.10
CA GLU A 23 -11.35 8.42 -16.07
C GLU A 23 -12.59 9.28 -15.79
N SER A 24 -12.39 10.60 -15.69
CA SER A 24 -13.47 11.56 -15.49
C SER A 24 -14.56 11.45 -16.56
N LYS A 25 -14.17 11.35 -17.85
CA LYS A 25 -15.13 11.19 -18.95
C LYS A 25 -15.92 9.88 -18.87
N ILE A 26 -15.26 8.79 -18.46
CA ILE A 26 -15.88 7.48 -18.30
C ILE A 26 -16.92 7.53 -17.17
N ILE A 27 -16.56 8.17 -16.05
CA ILE A 27 -17.41 8.30 -14.87
C ILE A 27 -18.59 9.22 -15.15
N GLU A 28 -18.37 10.38 -15.76
CA GLU A 28 -19.41 11.31 -16.20
C GLU A 28 -20.48 10.61 -17.05
N ARG A 29 -20.02 9.81 -18.03
CA ARG A 29 -20.93 9.01 -18.87
C ARG A 29 -21.69 7.97 -18.05
N HIS A 30 -21.03 7.30 -17.11
CA HIS A 30 -21.68 6.30 -16.27
C HIS A 30 -22.73 6.91 -15.33
N ILE A 31 -22.40 8.00 -14.62
CA ILE A 31 -23.31 8.64 -13.67
C ILE A 31 -24.49 9.31 -14.38
N ALA A 32 -24.33 9.74 -15.64
CA ALA A 32 -25.44 10.21 -16.47
C ALA A 32 -26.49 9.11 -16.72
N GLY A 33 -26.08 7.84 -16.78
CA GLY A 33 -26.96 6.69 -16.96
C GLY A 33 -27.31 5.92 -15.68
N CYS A 34 -26.64 6.19 -14.56
CA CYS A 34 -26.78 5.43 -13.32
C CYS A 34 -27.07 6.35 -12.10
N PRO A 35 -28.35 6.47 -11.69
CA PRO A 35 -28.75 7.30 -10.55
C PRO A 35 -28.11 6.88 -9.22
N GLY A 36 -27.82 5.59 -9.03
CA GLY A 36 -27.17 5.09 -7.81
C GLY A 36 -25.74 5.59 -7.65
N CYS A 37 -24.95 5.54 -8.73
CA CYS A 37 -23.59 6.06 -8.75
C CYS A 37 -23.57 7.60 -8.68
N SER A 38 -24.51 8.27 -9.35
CA SER A 38 -24.67 9.73 -9.23
C SER A 38 -24.94 10.18 -7.78
N ARG A 39 -25.88 9.53 -7.09
CA ARG A 39 -26.15 9.80 -5.67
C ARG A 39 -24.90 9.56 -4.82
N LYS A 40 -24.13 8.50 -5.11
CA LYS A 40 -22.93 8.18 -4.34
C LYS A 40 -21.84 9.26 -4.47
N VAL A 41 -21.63 9.79 -5.67
CA VAL A 41 -20.72 10.93 -5.90
C VAL A 41 -21.16 12.13 -5.08
N GLN A 42 -22.45 12.48 -5.11
CA GLN A 42 -22.99 13.61 -4.34
C GLN A 42 -22.82 13.43 -2.83
N GLU A 43 -23.03 12.21 -2.30
CA GLU A 43 -22.78 11.90 -0.89
C GLU A 43 -21.31 12.14 -0.50
N ILE A 44 -20.37 11.68 -1.34
CA ILE A 44 -18.93 11.86 -1.07
C ILE A 44 -18.58 13.35 -1.12
N GLN A 45 -19.02 14.07 -2.15
CA GLN A 45 -18.79 15.51 -2.28
C GLN A 45 -19.35 16.29 -1.08
N LEU A 46 -20.55 15.98 -0.62
CA LEU A 46 -21.15 16.61 0.56
C LEU A 46 -20.29 16.41 1.82
N ILE A 47 -19.78 15.19 2.04
CA ILE A 47 -18.90 14.89 3.17
C ILE A 47 -17.59 15.67 3.05
N THR A 48 -16.98 15.66 1.86
CA THR A 48 -15.72 16.38 1.60
C THR A 48 -15.88 17.89 1.77
N GLU A 49 -16.98 18.48 1.29
CA GLU A 49 -17.29 19.89 1.49
C GLU A 49 -17.50 20.23 2.97
N SER A 50 -18.24 19.38 3.69
CA SER A 50 -18.50 19.60 5.13
C SER A 50 -17.22 19.56 5.96
N THR A 51 -16.28 18.69 5.61
CA THR A 51 -14.97 18.57 6.29
C THR A 51 -13.97 19.63 5.84
N ALA A 52 -14.10 20.15 4.61
CA ALA A 52 -13.28 21.24 4.11
C ALA A 52 -13.64 22.60 4.73
N GLN A 53 -14.91 22.79 5.12
CA GLN A 53 -15.39 24.04 5.74
C GLN A 53 -15.04 24.16 7.22
N GLU A 54 -14.63 23.07 7.88
CA GLU A 54 -14.14 23.17 9.25
C GLU A 54 -12.81 23.95 9.26
N GLU A 55 -12.80 25.06 10.01
CA GLU A 55 -11.61 25.87 10.20
C GLU A 55 -10.55 25.01 10.88
N LYS A 56 -9.57 24.55 10.10
CA LYS A 56 -8.46 23.75 10.62
C LYS A 56 -7.76 24.58 11.69
N PRO A 57 -7.71 24.13 12.95
CA PRO A 57 -7.04 24.90 13.98
C PRO A 57 -5.58 25.10 13.57
N PHE A 58 -5.11 26.34 13.58
CA PHE A 58 -3.71 26.62 13.34
C PHE A 58 -2.90 26.12 14.55
N LEU A 59 -2.29 24.96 14.41
CA LEU A 59 -1.49 24.34 15.45
C LEU A 59 -0.06 24.88 15.39
N SER A 60 0.39 25.47 16.49
CA SER A 60 1.76 25.99 16.62
C SER A 60 2.83 24.90 16.50
N GLU A 61 4.07 25.26 16.13
CA GLU A 61 5.19 24.30 16.04
C GLU A 61 5.46 23.60 17.40
N SER A 62 5.27 24.31 18.50
CA SER A 62 5.43 23.76 19.85
C SER A 62 4.36 22.71 20.19
N PHE A 63 3.17 22.81 19.58
CA PHE A 63 2.16 21.76 19.66
C PHE A 63 2.67 20.48 19.01
N TRP A 64 3.21 20.55 17.80
CA TRP A 64 3.69 19.38 17.05
C TRP A 64 4.89 18.73 17.71
N ARG A 65 5.83 19.52 18.23
CA ARG A 65 7.02 19.02 18.95
C ARG A 65 6.66 18.13 20.15
N ARG A 66 5.49 18.33 20.75
CA ARG A 66 5.00 17.57 21.91
C ARG A 66 3.86 16.63 21.57
N PHE A 67 3.53 16.47 20.29
CA PHE A 67 2.43 15.63 19.85
C PHE A 67 2.67 14.17 20.25
N ASP A 68 3.85 13.63 19.94
CA ASP A 68 4.21 12.24 20.24
C ASP A 68 4.24 11.94 21.75
N GLU A 69 4.75 12.87 22.55
CA GLU A 69 4.72 12.77 24.02
C GLU A 69 3.29 12.69 24.56
N ARG A 70 2.40 13.56 24.06
CA ARG A 70 1.00 13.55 24.50
C ARG A 70 0.24 12.32 24.01
N LEU A 71 0.53 11.88 22.78
CA LEU A 71 -0.09 10.70 22.19
C LEU A 71 0.31 9.44 22.97
N SER A 72 1.61 9.23 23.19
CA SER A 72 2.12 8.10 23.97
C SER A 72 1.59 8.10 25.41
N LEU A 73 1.53 9.26 26.05
CA LEU A 73 0.96 9.40 27.39
C LEU A 73 -0.53 9.04 27.40
N ARG A 74 -1.34 9.51 26.44
CA ARG A 74 -2.76 9.13 26.35
C ARG A 74 -2.95 7.64 26.09
N LEU A 75 -2.20 7.06 25.15
CA LEU A 75 -2.25 5.63 24.86
C LEU A 75 -1.92 4.79 26.10
N SER A 76 -0.91 5.22 26.88
CA SER A 76 -0.58 4.55 28.15
C SER A 76 -1.68 4.68 29.21
N GLN A 77 -2.35 5.83 29.29
CA GLN A 77 -3.44 6.05 30.22
C GLN A 77 -4.68 5.24 29.86
N GLU A 78 -5.03 5.19 28.57
CA GLU A 78 -6.14 4.39 28.07
C GLU A 78 -5.89 2.89 28.30
N ALA A 79 -4.67 2.41 28.05
CA ALA A 79 -4.28 1.04 28.37
C ALA A 79 -4.39 0.68 29.85
N LEU A 80 -4.05 1.62 30.75
CA LEU A 80 -4.23 1.41 32.19
C LEU A 80 -5.70 1.46 32.60
N ALA A 81 -6.50 2.32 31.95
CA ALA A 81 -7.92 2.50 32.27
C ALA A 81 -8.80 1.33 31.81
N THR A 82 -8.48 0.70 30.68
CA THR A 82 -9.20 -0.49 30.20
C THR A 82 -8.85 -1.74 31.00
N GLY A 83 -7.77 -1.73 31.79
CA GLY A 83 -7.33 -2.89 32.57
C GLY A 83 -6.89 -4.08 31.72
N GLU A 84 -6.92 -3.94 30.40
CA GLU A 84 -6.39 -4.92 29.48
C GLU A 84 -4.92 -4.59 29.24
N PRO A 85 -3.98 -5.49 29.58
CA PRO A 85 -2.59 -5.28 29.23
C PRO A 85 -2.52 -4.99 27.72
N LEU A 86 -1.67 -4.03 27.31
CA LEU A 86 -1.33 -3.74 25.91
C LEU A 86 -0.72 -4.98 25.25
N ASN A 87 -1.56 -5.94 24.98
CA ASN A 87 -1.23 -7.24 24.46
C ASN A 87 -1.39 -7.14 22.95
N LEU A 88 -0.64 -6.23 22.32
CA LEU A 88 -0.40 -6.27 20.87
C LEU A 88 0.02 -7.69 20.46
N PHE A 89 0.75 -8.38 21.33
CA PHE A 89 1.08 -9.80 21.18
C PHE A 89 -0.10 -10.76 21.33
N GLN A 90 -1.13 -10.53 22.18
CA GLN A 90 -2.31 -11.40 22.17
C GLN A 90 -3.11 -11.24 20.89
N HIS A 91 -3.19 -10.05 20.29
CA HIS A 91 -3.92 -9.89 19.03
C HIS A 91 -3.23 -10.60 17.84
N ILE A 92 -1.90 -10.73 17.88
CA ILE A 92 -1.11 -11.56 16.94
C ILE A 92 -1.26 -13.06 17.26
N LEU A 93 -1.38 -13.43 18.54
CA LEU A 93 -1.53 -14.82 19.01
C LEU A 93 -3.00 -15.31 19.01
N SER A 94 -4.00 -14.44 18.83
CA SER A 94 -5.42 -14.77 18.89
C SER A 94 -6.01 -15.21 17.55
N PHE A 95 -5.22 -15.32 16.48
CA PHE A 95 -5.65 -16.01 15.25
C PHE A 95 -5.53 -17.52 15.44
N PRO A 96 -6.65 -18.25 15.67
CA PRO A 96 -6.56 -19.65 16.06
C PRO A 96 -6.16 -20.49 14.83
N ARG A 97 -5.06 -21.25 15.00
CA ARG A 97 -4.55 -22.34 14.14
C ARG A 97 -3.85 -21.98 12.83
N ILE A 98 -4.21 -20.91 12.13
CA ILE A 98 -3.52 -20.56 10.86
C ILE A 98 -2.10 -20.02 11.13
N SER A 99 -1.92 -19.28 12.23
CA SER A 99 -0.65 -18.62 12.57
C SER A 99 0.50 -19.61 12.84
N VAL A 100 0.23 -20.77 13.45
CA VAL A 100 1.28 -21.74 13.79
C VAL A 100 1.85 -22.40 12.53
N ALA A 101 1.00 -22.78 11.58
CA ALA A 101 1.46 -23.40 10.33
C ALA A 101 2.29 -22.42 9.50
N VAL A 102 1.86 -21.15 9.42
CA VAL A 102 2.58 -20.10 8.71
C VAL A 102 3.90 -19.79 9.40
N ALA A 103 3.92 -19.63 10.73
CA ALA A 103 5.15 -19.36 11.47
C ALA A 103 6.17 -20.50 11.34
N VAL A 104 5.72 -21.76 11.42
CA VAL A 104 6.58 -22.93 11.19
C VAL A 104 7.11 -22.95 9.75
N SER A 105 6.27 -22.65 8.75
CA SER A 105 6.69 -22.57 7.35
C SER A 105 7.73 -21.48 7.12
N VAL A 106 7.54 -20.29 7.69
CA VAL A 106 8.50 -19.17 7.60
C VAL A 106 9.80 -19.54 8.31
N CYS A 107 9.74 -20.12 9.52
CA CYS A 107 10.94 -20.58 10.23
C CYS A 107 11.70 -21.66 9.45
N LEU A 108 10.99 -22.60 8.79
CA LEU A 108 11.61 -23.62 7.95
C LEU A 108 12.25 -23.02 6.70
N LEU A 109 11.61 -22.04 6.06
CA LEU A 109 12.19 -21.31 4.92
C LEU A 109 13.45 -20.57 5.34
N LEU A 110 13.41 -19.84 6.46
CA LEU A 110 14.58 -19.14 6.99
C LEU A 110 15.71 -20.10 7.36
N ALA A 111 15.40 -21.24 7.98
CA ALA A 111 16.40 -22.27 8.28
C ALA A 111 17.00 -22.90 7.01
N ALA A 112 16.17 -23.19 6.00
CA ALA A 112 16.60 -23.74 4.73
C ALA A 112 17.52 -22.77 3.95
N ILE A 113 17.34 -21.46 4.11
CA ILE A 113 18.22 -20.44 3.53
C ILE A 113 19.49 -20.26 4.37
N SER A 114 19.39 -20.36 5.71
CA SER A 114 20.53 -20.10 6.61
C SER A 114 21.60 -21.19 6.57
N ILE A 115 21.22 -22.46 6.41
CA ILE A 115 22.14 -23.61 6.36
C ILE A 115 23.14 -23.52 5.19
N PRO A 116 22.72 -23.33 3.92
CA PRO A 116 23.66 -23.19 2.81
C PRO A 116 24.49 -21.92 2.92
N LEU A 117 23.96 -20.84 3.49
CA LEU A 117 24.70 -19.59 3.69
C LEU A 117 25.89 -19.78 4.66
N GLN A 118 25.70 -20.51 5.76
CA GLN A 118 26.79 -20.83 6.68
C GLN A 118 27.86 -21.74 6.05
N ASN A 119 27.44 -22.71 5.23
CA ASN A 119 28.37 -23.57 4.51
C ASN A 119 29.17 -22.79 3.45
N TYR A 120 28.53 -21.83 2.77
CA TYR A 120 29.18 -20.95 1.80
C TYR A 120 30.16 -19.98 2.45
N LEU A 121 29.81 -19.43 3.62
CA LEU A 121 30.72 -18.57 4.39
C LEU A 121 31.91 -19.33 5.01
N SER A 122 31.78 -20.65 5.19
CA SER A 122 32.83 -21.49 5.79
C SER A 122 33.81 -22.08 4.77
N THR A 123 33.53 -21.96 3.46
CA THR A 123 34.52 -22.30 2.44
C THR A 123 35.58 -21.20 2.38
N PRO A 124 36.88 -21.50 2.65
CA PRO A 124 37.94 -20.54 2.46
C PRO A 124 37.97 -20.11 1.00
N SER A 125 37.84 -18.81 0.80
CA SER A 125 37.68 -18.09 -0.46
C SER A 125 38.76 -18.44 -1.50
N GLU A 126 38.41 -19.23 -2.52
CA GLU A 126 39.03 -19.16 -3.86
C GLU A 126 38.58 -17.92 -4.65
N LEU A 127 37.80 -17.03 -4.04
CA LEU A 127 37.30 -15.77 -4.64
C LEU A 127 38.34 -14.64 -4.70
N ALA A 128 39.55 -14.81 -4.17
CA ALA A 128 40.62 -13.80 -4.29
C ALA A 128 41.24 -13.72 -5.70
N LEU A 129 40.86 -14.59 -6.64
CA LEU A 129 41.41 -14.61 -8.00
C LEU A 129 40.42 -14.16 -9.09
N ASN A 130 39.23 -13.68 -8.70
CA ASN A 130 38.21 -13.23 -9.65
C ASN A 130 37.62 -11.86 -9.29
N GLU A 131 38.44 -10.92 -8.81
CA GLU A 131 38.02 -9.52 -8.68
C GLU A 131 37.84 -8.81 -10.05
N GLN A 132 38.40 -9.37 -11.13
CA GLN A 132 38.25 -8.79 -12.47
C GLN A 132 36.90 -9.09 -13.14
N GLY A 133 36.24 -10.23 -12.83
CA GLY A 133 34.93 -10.56 -13.43
C GLY A 133 33.73 -9.84 -12.80
N ILE A 134 33.87 -9.38 -11.55
CA ILE A 134 32.76 -8.74 -10.79
C ILE A 134 32.56 -7.28 -11.26
N VAL A 135 33.62 -6.60 -11.70
CA VAL A 135 33.51 -5.23 -12.24
C VAL A 135 32.76 -5.23 -13.57
N GLU A 136 32.97 -6.23 -14.43
CA GLU A 136 32.31 -6.31 -15.74
C GLU A 136 30.82 -6.67 -15.61
N THR A 137 30.44 -7.46 -14.62
CA THR A 137 29.03 -7.77 -14.34
C THR A 137 28.29 -6.65 -13.63
N ALA A 138 28.94 -5.91 -12.73
CA ALA A 138 28.33 -4.73 -12.10
C ALA A 138 28.01 -3.62 -13.13
N LEU A 139 28.88 -3.44 -14.13
CA LEU A 139 28.68 -2.44 -15.19
C LEU A 139 27.55 -2.82 -16.16
N LEU A 140 27.29 -4.13 -16.35
CA LEU A 140 26.16 -4.62 -17.14
C LEU A 140 24.82 -4.56 -16.37
N MET A 141 24.84 -4.72 -15.04
CA MET A 141 23.63 -4.63 -14.22
C MET A 141 23.19 -3.19 -13.94
N ASP A 142 24.13 -2.23 -13.88
CA ASP A 142 23.80 -0.79 -13.79
C ASP A 142 23.10 -0.30 -15.07
N GLN A 143 23.42 -0.88 -16.22
CA GLN A 143 22.74 -0.56 -17.49
C GLN A 143 21.36 -1.24 -17.64
N ALA A 144 21.06 -2.25 -16.84
CA ALA A 144 19.78 -2.99 -16.89
C ALA A 144 18.81 -2.61 -15.75
N GLY A 145 19.26 -1.86 -14.75
CA GLY A 145 18.52 -1.56 -13.51
C GLY A 145 17.55 -0.36 -13.57
N GLU A 146 17.49 0.38 -14.69
CA GLU A 146 16.53 1.48 -14.87
C GLU A 146 15.14 1.02 -15.35
N LEU A 147 14.89 -0.28 -15.46
CA LEU A 147 13.58 -0.83 -15.81
C LEU A 147 13.20 -1.90 -14.78
N ASN A 148 12.00 -1.82 -14.22
CA ASN A 148 11.35 -2.81 -13.35
C ASN A 148 11.63 -2.80 -11.85
N LEU A 149 11.38 -1.68 -11.17
CA LEU A 149 10.94 -1.73 -9.77
C LEU A 149 9.91 -0.61 -9.52
N GLY A 150 8.71 -0.76 -10.06
CA GLY A 150 7.65 0.23 -9.82
C GLY A 150 6.24 -0.03 -10.36
N GLU A 151 5.97 -1.05 -11.17
CA GLU A 151 4.64 -1.19 -11.81
C GLU A 151 4.13 -2.61 -11.68
N ASP A 152 3.07 -2.80 -10.89
CA ASP A 152 2.09 -3.86 -11.21
C ASP A 152 0.73 -3.69 -10.51
N GLU A 153 0.52 -2.67 -9.68
CA GLU A 153 -0.85 -2.30 -9.27
C GLU A 153 -1.53 -1.33 -10.27
N ASP A 154 -0.74 -0.54 -11.00
CA ASP A 154 -1.25 0.38 -12.03
C ASP A 154 -1.41 -0.29 -13.41
N ALA A 155 -0.62 -1.34 -13.69
CA ALA A 155 -0.68 -2.08 -14.96
C ALA A 155 -2.06 -2.71 -15.23
N TYR A 156 -2.76 -3.15 -14.18
CA TYR A 156 -4.11 -3.69 -14.30
C TYR A 156 -5.16 -2.60 -14.66
N ILE A 157 -4.91 -1.35 -14.28
CA ILE A 157 -5.79 -0.23 -14.58
C ILE A 157 -5.62 0.17 -16.03
N ASP A 158 -4.37 0.27 -16.49
CA ASP A 158 -4.06 0.66 -17.87
C ASP A 158 -4.56 -0.34 -18.90
N GLU A 159 -4.39 -1.65 -18.66
CA GLU A 159 -4.91 -2.69 -19.56
C GLU A 159 -6.45 -2.62 -19.66
N PHE A 160 -7.12 -2.37 -18.54
CA PHE A 160 -8.58 -2.20 -18.48
C PHE A 160 -9.05 -0.91 -19.19
N LEU A 161 -8.35 0.21 -18.99
CA LEU A 161 -8.65 1.47 -19.68
C LEU A 161 -8.44 1.32 -21.20
N LEU A 162 -7.44 0.56 -21.63
CA LEU A 162 -7.18 0.25 -23.03
C LEU A 162 -8.32 -0.56 -23.66
N GLU A 163 -8.81 -1.61 -22.98
CA GLU A 163 -9.97 -2.38 -23.44
C GLU A 163 -11.21 -1.50 -23.60
N MET A 164 -11.46 -0.59 -22.66
CA MET A 164 -12.59 0.33 -22.73
C MET A 164 -12.48 1.37 -23.85
N ALA A 165 -11.27 1.79 -24.21
CA ALA A 165 -11.03 2.70 -25.34
C ALA A 165 -11.28 2.00 -26.68
N LEU A 166 -10.96 0.70 -26.78
CA LEU A 166 -11.12 -0.09 -28.00
C LEU A 166 -12.58 -0.50 -28.28
N GLU A 167 -13.41 -0.73 -27.27
CA GLU A 167 -14.85 -1.01 -27.46
C GLU A 167 -15.67 0.22 -27.93
N GLN A 168 -15.06 1.40 -28.05
CA GLN A 168 -15.75 2.66 -28.42
C GLN A 168 -15.56 3.07 -29.90
N VAL A 169 -14.89 2.26 -30.73
CA VAL A 169 -14.78 2.43 -32.19
C VAL A 169 -15.74 1.49 -32.91
#